data_AF-A0A378KV58-F1
#
_entry.id   AF-A0A378KV58-F1
#
_cell.length_a   1.000
_cell.length_b   1.000
_cell.length_c   1.000
_cell.angle_alpha   90.00
_cell.angle_beta   90.00
_cell.angle_gamma   90.00
#
_symmetry.space_group_name_H-M   'P 1'
#
loop_
_entity.id
_entity.type
_entity.pdbx_description
1 polymer ?
#
loop_
_entity_poly.entity_id
_entity_poly.type
_entity_poly.pdbx_seq_one_letter_code
_entity_poly.pdbx_strand_id
1 'polypeptide(L)'
;MDITPENPPVIFSSEIDNTMGVFKLQLKGASYLPTKSVWLLRESSVPGLLTLSYYDAENTRYVSKRIGFVEGEWKFGPADRDQAVEFSTKSTHAFKHQFPEKSADKLFSLLSDNGFDLKRQVVPNAIEATRTAEFSGYVSLHDEHEPKDDSSKRYTSFQ
;
A
#
# COMPACT_ATOMS: atom_id res chain seq x y z
N MET A 1 -5.71 19.37 -20.20
CA MET A 1 -4.57 18.44 -20.25
C MET A 1 -4.60 17.70 -18.94
N ASP A 2 -5.17 16.49 -18.94
CA ASP A 2 -5.18 15.63 -17.76
C ASP A 2 -3.77 15.07 -17.60
N ILE A 3 -3.04 15.59 -16.63
CA ILE A 3 -1.77 15.03 -16.19
C ILE A 3 -2.14 13.92 -15.22
N THR A 4 -2.64 12.80 -15.74
CA THR A 4 -2.75 11.58 -14.93
C THR A 4 -1.30 11.13 -14.69
N PRO A 5 -0.81 11.09 -13.43
CA PRO A 5 0.53 10.59 -13.19
C PRO A 5 0.66 9.20 -13.80
N GLU A 6 1.75 8.94 -14.54
CA GLU A 6 1.97 7.69 -15.28
C GLU A 6 1.79 6.45 -14.42
N ASN A 7 1.94 6.58 -13.09
CA ASN A 7 1.55 5.56 -12.13
C ASN A 7 0.79 6.17 -10.94
N PRO A 8 -0.41 5.66 -10.58
CA PRO A 8 -1.14 6.13 -9.42
C PRO A 8 -0.43 5.73 -8.10
N PRO A 9 -0.58 6.51 -7.02
CA PRO A 9 -0.07 6.14 -5.71
C PRO A 9 -0.68 4.81 -5.23
N VAL A 10 0.10 3.97 -4.56
CA VAL A 10 -0.36 2.67 -4.02
C VAL A 10 -0.77 2.72 -2.55
N ILE A 11 -0.70 3.91 -1.94
CA ILE A 11 -1.05 4.14 -0.54
C ILE A 11 -2.41 4.81 -0.48
N PHE A 12 -3.34 4.19 0.25
CA PHE A 12 -4.64 4.77 0.56
C PHE A 12 -4.51 6.00 1.47
N SER A 13 -5.38 6.99 1.27
CA SER A 13 -5.46 8.18 2.11
C SER A 13 -5.90 7.87 3.55
N SER A 14 -5.78 8.86 4.43
CA SER A 14 -6.25 8.76 5.82
C SER A 14 -7.77 8.64 5.97
N GLU A 15 -8.54 8.84 4.89
CA GLU A 15 -10.00 8.62 4.86
C GLU A 15 -10.35 7.12 4.86
N ILE A 16 -9.41 6.26 4.45
CA ILE A 16 -9.56 4.82 4.55
C ILE A 16 -9.14 4.38 5.94
N ASP A 17 -10.13 4.25 6.82
CA ASP A 17 -9.92 3.77 8.18
C ASP A 17 -9.69 2.25 8.23
N ASN A 18 -9.59 1.71 9.45
CA ASN A 18 -9.38 0.27 9.63
C ASN A 18 -10.55 -0.56 9.11
N THR A 19 -11.78 -0.10 9.30
CA THR A 19 -13.00 -0.82 8.88
C THR A 19 -13.06 -0.91 7.37
N MET A 20 -12.83 0.22 6.68
CA MET A 20 -12.81 0.28 5.22
C MET A 20 -11.64 -0.51 4.63
N GLY A 21 -10.47 -0.47 5.27
CA GLY A 21 -9.33 -1.30 4.89
C GLY A 21 -9.65 -2.80 4.95
N VAL A 22 -10.26 -3.26 6.05
CA VAL A 22 -10.70 -4.67 6.17
C VAL A 22 -11.73 -5.02 5.11
N PHE A 23 -12.71 -4.15 4.87
CA PHE A 23 -13.73 -4.37 3.84
C PHE A 23 -13.10 -4.53 2.44
N LYS A 24 -12.11 -3.70 2.09
CA LYS A 24 -11.38 -3.83 0.82
C LYS A 24 -10.63 -5.17 0.70
N LEU A 25 -10.03 -5.66 1.78
CA LEU A 25 -9.40 -6.98 1.80
C LEU A 25 -10.43 -8.12 1.64
N GLN A 26 -11.59 -8.00 2.29
CA GLN A 26 -12.69 -8.95 2.14
C GLN A 26 -13.20 -9.02 0.69
N LEU A 27 -13.38 -7.88 0.03
CA LEU A 27 -13.79 -7.82 -1.38
C LEU A 27 -12.79 -8.51 -2.32
N LYS A 28 -11.50 -8.54 -1.95
CA LYS A 28 -10.45 -9.24 -2.68
C LYS A 28 -10.27 -10.70 -2.26
N GLY A 29 -11.14 -11.21 -1.39
CA GLY A 29 -11.12 -12.61 -0.95
C GLY A 29 -9.91 -12.96 -0.07
N ALA A 30 -9.35 -11.99 0.66
CA ALA A 30 -8.13 -12.19 1.46
C ALA A 30 -8.25 -13.37 2.46
N SER A 31 -9.44 -13.63 2.99
CA SER A 31 -9.69 -14.73 3.93
C SER A 31 -9.64 -16.14 3.32
N TYR A 32 -9.67 -16.24 2.00
CA TYR A 32 -9.59 -17.51 1.26
C TYR A 32 -8.18 -17.81 0.74
N LEU A 33 -7.23 -16.94 1.04
CA LEU A 33 -5.85 -17.02 0.56
C LEU A 33 -4.88 -17.17 1.75
N PRO A 34 -3.64 -17.64 1.51
CA PRO A 34 -2.63 -17.71 2.55
C PRO A 34 -2.36 -16.36 3.23
N THR A 35 -1.86 -16.41 4.46
CA THR A 35 -1.44 -15.24 5.24
C THR A 35 -0.56 -14.32 4.38
N LYS A 36 -0.86 -13.01 4.40
CA LYS A 36 -0.13 -11.95 3.68
C LYS A 36 -0.20 -12.02 2.14
N SER A 37 -0.98 -12.93 1.55
CA SER A 37 -1.17 -12.98 0.10
C SER A 37 -1.96 -11.79 -0.43
N VAL A 38 -2.83 -11.16 0.36
CA VAL A 38 -3.54 -9.92 -0.03
C VAL A 38 -3.40 -8.92 1.10
N TRP A 39 -2.99 -7.71 0.76
CA TRP A 39 -2.62 -6.69 1.74
C TRP A 39 -2.80 -5.29 1.14
N LEU A 40 -2.82 -4.27 2.00
CA LEU A 40 -2.87 -2.87 1.59
C LEU A 40 -2.07 -1.97 2.51
N LEU A 41 -1.67 -0.82 1.98
CA LEU A 41 -1.07 0.27 2.75
C LEU A 41 -2.02 1.46 2.77
N ARG A 42 -2.20 2.04 3.95
CA ARG A 42 -2.98 3.26 4.14
C ARG A 42 -2.27 4.19 5.10
N GLU A 43 -2.54 5.48 5.02
CA GLU A 43 -2.09 6.41 6.04
C GLU A 43 -2.60 5.97 7.42
N SER A 44 -1.73 6.04 8.42
CA SER A 44 -2.11 5.70 9.79
C SER A 44 -2.90 6.82 10.44
N SER A 45 -3.75 6.46 11.42
CA SER A 45 -4.37 7.44 12.31
C SER A 45 -3.37 8.10 13.27
N VAL A 46 -2.11 7.65 13.26
CA VAL A 46 -0.96 8.36 13.84
C VAL A 46 -0.20 9.02 12.69
N PRO A 47 -0.20 10.37 12.59
CA PRO A 47 0.45 11.08 11.50
C PRO A 47 1.92 10.69 11.30
N GLY A 48 2.36 10.63 10.05
CA GLY A 48 3.74 10.27 9.68
C GLY A 48 4.04 8.77 9.66
N LEU A 49 3.04 7.92 9.89
CA LEU A 49 3.13 6.46 9.79
C LEU A 49 2.18 5.92 8.72
N LEU A 50 2.53 4.74 8.20
CA LEU A 50 1.65 3.91 7.40
C LEU A 50 1.03 2.81 8.25
N THR A 51 -0.12 2.30 7.82
CA THR A 51 -0.72 1.08 8.34
C THR A 51 -0.78 0.04 7.23
N LEU A 52 -0.15 -1.10 7.47
CA LEU A 52 -0.24 -2.30 6.67
C LEU A 52 -1.36 -3.18 7.20
N SER A 53 -2.37 -3.46 6.37
CA SER A 53 -3.48 -4.33 6.72
C SER A 53 -3.48 -5.59 5.84
N TYR A 54 -3.70 -6.76 6.43
CA TYR A 54 -3.74 -8.05 5.75
C TYR A 54 -4.56 -9.07 6.55
N TYR A 55 -4.87 -10.22 5.94
CA TYR A 55 -5.47 -11.35 6.65
C TYR A 55 -4.39 -12.32 7.16
N ASP A 56 -4.49 -12.69 8.42
CA ASP A 56 -3.69 -13.71 9.09
C ASP A 56 -4.52 -14.99 9.20
N ALA A 57 -4.22 -15.96 8.33
CA ALA A 57 -4.95 -17.21 8.22
C ALA A 57 -4.72 -18.14 9.42
N GLU A 58 -3.54 -18.07 10.07
CA GLU A 58 -3.23 -18.90 11.24
C GLU A 58 -4.12 -18.52 12.43
N ASN A 59 -4.31 -17.22 12.63
CA ASN A 59 -5.13 -16.69 13.72
C ASN A 59 -6.55 -16.32 13.28
N THR A 60 -6.93 -16.63 12.04
CA THR A 60 -8.25 -16.35 11.44
C THR A 60 -8.74 -14.91 11.64
N ARG A 61 -7.86 -13.93 11.47
CA ARG A 61 -8.17 -12.53 11.77
C ARG A 61 -7.52 -11.54 10.80
N TYR A 62 -8.14 -10.39 10.67
CA TYR A 62 -7.51 -9.24 10.01
C TYR A 62 -6.54 -8.56 10.97
N VAL A 63 -5.34 -8.26 10.48
CA VAL A 63 -4.26 -7.66 11.24
C VAL A 63 -3.88 -6.33 10.61
N SER A 64 -3.69 -5.31 11.46
CA SER A 64 -3.18 -4.00 11.08
C SER A 64 -1.90 -3.72 11.86
N LYS A 65 -0.81 -3.43 11.15
CA LYS A 65 0.50 -3.08 11.73
C LYS A 65 0.92 -1.69 11.28
N ARG A 66 1.47 -0.89 12.19
CA ARG A 66 2.04 0.41 11.83
C ARG A 66 3.44 0.22 11.26
N ILE A 67 3.83 1.07 10.32
CA ILE A 67 5.17 1.11 9.74
C ILE A 67 5.60 2.58 9.67
N GLY A 68 6.86 2.88 9.97
CA GLY A 68 7.42 4.21 9.87
C GLY A 68 8.87 4.17 9.41
N PHE A 69 9.35 5.30 8.91
CA PHE A 69 10.70 5.44 8.38
C PHE A 69 11.60 6.06 9.44
N VAL A 70 12.35 5.25 10.17
CA VAL A 70 13.13 5.68 11.33
C VAL A 70 14.60 5.34 11.12
N GLU A 71 15.48 6.32 11.34
CA GLU A 71 16.94 6.16 11.21
C GLU A 71 17.38 5.67 9.82
N GLY A 72 16.69 6.10 8.76
CA GLY A 72 17.04 5.75 7.39
C GLY A 72 16.44 4.43 6.88
N GLU A 73 15.62 3.74 7.69
CA GLU A 73 15.02 2.45 7.36
C GLU A 73 13.53 2.39 7.65
N TRP A 74 12.78 1.64 6.86
CA TRP A 74 11.39 1.30 7.18
C TRP A 74 11.35 0.21 8.25
N LYS A 75 10.57 0.43 9.31
CA LYS A 75 10.44 -0.51 10.43
C LYS A 75 8.98 -0.64 10.86
N PHE A 76 8.61 -1.83 11.34
CA PHE A 76 7.32 -2.01 12.02
C PHE A 76 7.33 -1.21 13.33
N GLY A 77 6.29 -0.39 13.49
CA GLY A 77 6.07 0.41 14.69
C GLY A 77 5.29 -0.36 15.76
N PRO A 78 5.22 0.21 16.97
CA PRO A 78 4.50 -0.38 18.10
C PRO A 78 2.98 -0.39 17.86
N ALA A 79 2.31 -1.38 18.47
CA ALA A 79 0.85 -1.50 18.46
C ALA A 79 0.18 -0.50 19.42
N ASP A 80 0.84 -0.19 20.53
CA ASP A 80 0.39 0.83 21.47
C ASP A 80 0.38 2.23 20.81
N ARG A 81 -0.62 3.05 21.15
CA ARG A 81 -0.80 4.36 20.51
C ARG A 81 0.24 5.36 21.01
N ASP A 82 0.54 5.39 22.30
CA ASP A 82 1.43 6.38 22.88
C ASP A 82 2.87 6.14 22.41
N GLN A 83 3.30 4.87 22.43
CA GLN A 83 4.57 4.48 21.82
C GLN A 83 4.61 4.76 20.31
N ALA A 84 3.48 4.64 19.61
CA ALA A 84 3.43 4.95 18.18
C ALA A 84 3.57 6.43 17.89
N VAL A 85 3.08 7.31 18.78
CA VAL A 85 3.30 8.75 18.69
C VAL A 85 4.79 9.07 18.87
N GLU A 86 5.44 8.49 19.87
CA GLU A 86 6.91 8.65 20.04
C GLU A 86 7.67 8.15 18.81
N PHE A 87 7.30 6.98 18.30
CA PHE A 87 7.86 6.42 17.08
C PHE A 87 7.64 7.32 15.86
N SER A 88 6.47 7.96 15.74
CA SER A 88 6.15 8.84 14.61
C SER A 88 6.91 10.16 14.65
N THR A 89 7.32 10.65 15.82
CA THR A 89 8.18 11.84 15.91
C THR A 89 9.52 11.60 15.21
N LYS A 90 10.11 10.41 15.38
CA LYS A 90 11.34 9.99 14.70
C LYS A 90 11.11 9.84 13.20
N SER A 91 9.97 9.27 12.81
CA SER A 91 9.57 9.09 11.40
C SER A 91 9.42 10.44 10.68
N THR A 92 8.71 11.37 11.30
CA THR A 92 8.45 12.70 10.75
C THR A 92 9.74 13.51 10.60
N HIS A 93 10.68 13.39 11.55
CA HIS A 93 11.98 14.05 11.44
C HIS A 93 12.76 13.58 10.20
N ALA A 94 12.65 12.30 9.84
CA ALA A 94 13.35 11.75 8.69
C ALA A 94 12.84 12.30 7.34
N PHE A 95 11.54 12.60 7.22
CA PHE A 95 10.97 13.18 5.99
C PHE A 95 11.12 14.71 5.87
N LYS A 96 11.33 15.42 6.99
CA LYS A 96 11.44 16.89 6.99
C LYS A 96 12.71 17.44 6.32
N HIS A 97 13.80 16.68 6.34
CA HIS A 97 15.12 17.18 5.91
C HIS A 97 15.45 16.81 4.47
N GLN A 98 14.93 15.70 3.95
CA GLN A 98 15.00 15.28 2.55
C GLN A 98 14.08 14.09 2.34
N PHE A 99 13.43 13.96 1.18
CA PHE A 99 12.78 12.70 0.82
C PHE A 99 13.87 11.61 0.79
N PRO A 100 13.79 10.56 1.63
CA PRO A 100 14.90 9.62 1.74
C PRO A 100 15.08 8.89 0.41
N GLU A 101 16.32 8.89 -0.11
CA GLU A 101 16.64 8.22 -1.37
C GLU A 101 16.25 6.73 -1.26
N LYS A 102 15.58 6.20 -2.29
CA LYS A 102 15.12 4.80 -2.36
C LYS A 102 14.17 4.39 -1.22
N SER A 103 13.49 5.35 -0.57
CA SER A 103 12.56 5.05 0.52
C SER A 103 11.45 4.07 0.07
N ALA A 104 10.93 4.21 -1.15
CA ALA A 104 9.95 3.28 -1.70
C ALA A 104 10.51 1.86 -1.83
N ASP A 105 11.69 1.70 -2.44
CA ASP A 105 12.35 0.40 -2.59
C ASP A 105 12.60 -0.27 -1.24
N LYS A 106 13.02 0.50 -0.22
CA LYS A 106 13.21 0.01 1.15
C LYS A 106 11.90 -0.45 1.80
N LEU A 107 10.80 0.26 1.57
CA LEU A 107 9.49 -0.17 2.07
C LEU A 107 9.08 -1.50 1.44
N PHE A 108 9.15 -1.62 0.11
CA PHE A 108 8.77 -2.85 -0.56
C PHE A 108 9.72 -4.01 -0.27
N SER A 109 11.01 -3.74 -0.04
CA SER A 109 11.97 -4.74 0.44
C SER A 109 11.57 -5.25 1.83
N LEU A 110 11.26 -4.35 2.78
CA LEU A 110 10.75 -4.74 4.10
C LEU A 110 9.52 -5.65 3.97
N LEU A 111 8.58 -5.31 3.09
CA LEU A 111 7.36 -6.10 2.89
C LEU A 111 7.68 -7.47 2.27
N SER A 112 8.52 -7.52 1.24
CA SER A 112 8.94 -8.77 0.61
C SER A 112 9.67 -9.69 1.61
N ASP A 113 10.62 -9.14 2.37
CA ASP A 113 11.38 -9.85 3.41
C ASP A 113 10.47 -10.41 4.52
N ASN A 114 9.31 -9.78 4.73
CA ASN A 114 8.30 -10.23 5.68
C ASN A 114 7.23 -11.14 5.06
N GLY A 115 7.41 -11.59 3.82
CA GLY A 115 6.57 -12.57 3.15
C GLY A 115 5.27 -12.02 2.55
N PHE A 116 5.21 -10.72 2.25
CA PHE A 116 4.08 -10.13 1.55
C PHE A 116 4.21 -10.33 0.03
N ASP A 117 3.14 -10.79 -0.62
CA ASP A 117 3.11 -10.95 -2.08
C ASP A 117 2.92 -9.60 -2.75
N LEU A 118 4.00 -9.01 -3.29
CA LEU A 118 3.96 -7.67 -3.88
C LEU A 118 2.99 -7.55 -5.06
N LYS A 119 2.73 -8.65 -5.77
CA LYS A 119 1.82 -8.67 -6.93
C LYS A 119 0.35 -8.56 -6.55
N ARG A 120 0.04 -8.72 -5.26
CA ARG A 120 -1.33 -8.78 -4.74
C ARG A 120 -1.64 -7.68 -3.72
N GLN A 121 -0.93 -6.57 -3.83
CA GLN A 121 -1.32 -5.35 -3.13
C GLN A 121 -2.70 -4.87 -3.64
N VAL A 122 -3.60 -4.56 -2.72
CA VAL A 122 -4.80 -3.79 -3.04
C VAL A 122 -4.39 -2.33 -3.14
N VAL A 123 -4.61 -1.74 -4.32
CA VAL A 123 -4.25 -0.35 -4.62
C VAL A 123 -5.49 0.56 -4.62
N PRO A 124 -5.35 1.84 -4.23
CA PRO A 124 -6.44 2.80 -4.26
C PRO A 124 -6.82 3.19 -5.69
N ASN A 125 -8.08 3.57 -5.88
CA ASN A 125 -8.44 4.39 -7.03
C ASN A 125 -8.04 5.86 -6.78
N ALA A 126 -8.22 6.73 -7.79
CA ALA A 126 -7.78 8.12 -7.73
C ALA A 126 -8.37 8.94 -6.56
N ILE A 127 -9.60 8.65 -6.13
CA ILE A 127 -10.24 9.39 -5.02
C ILE A 127 -9.81 8.86 -3.65
N GLU A 128 -9.40 7.59 -3.59
CA GLU A 128 -8.97 6.90 -2.37
C GLU A 128 -7.46 7.03 -2.11
N ALA A 129 -6.70 7.47 -3.11
CA ALA A 129 -5.26 7.59 -3.04
C ALA A 129 -4.82 8.72 -2.11
N THR A 130 -3.68 8.52 -1.45
CA THR A 130 -3.05 9.54 -0.62
C THR A 130 -2.79 10.82 -1.43
N ARG A 131 -3.00 11.96 -0.78
CA ARG A 131 -2.61 13.29 -1.27
C ARG A 131 -1.43 13.86 -0.47
N THR A 132 -0.94 13.11 0.51
CA THR A 132 0.18 13.48 1.37
C THR A 132 1.47 13.41 0.55
N ALA A 133 2.20 14.53 0.47
CA ALA A 133 3.35 14.69 -0.42
C ALA A 133 4.45 13.64 -0.14
N GLU A 134 4.60 13.24 1.12
CA GLU A 134 5.54 12.22 1.58
C GLU A 134 5.20 10.82 1.07
N PHE A 135 3.95 10.56 0.66
CA PHE A 135 3.48 9.23 0.27
C PHE A 135 2.99 9.16 -1.19
N SER A 136 2.74 10.31 -1.83
CA SER A 136 2.25 10.37 -3.21
C SER A 136 3.24 9.82 -4.24
N GLY A 137 4.55 9.80 -3.91
CA GLY A 137 5.59 9.21 -4.76
C GLY A 137 5.70 7.68 -4.71
N TYR A 138 4.90 7.00 -3.88
CA TYR A 138 4.92 5.53 -3.77
C TYR A 138 3.96 4.97 -4.80
N VAL A 139 4.51 4.55 -5.93
CA VAL A 139 3.75 4.09 -7.09
C VAL A 139 3.93 2.59 -7.32
N SER A 140 3.03 2.00 -8.11
CA SER A 140 3.08 0.57 -8.41
C SER A 140 4.33 0.25 -9.22
N LEU A 141 5.05 -0.81 -8.82
CA LEU A 141 6.16 -1.36 -9.60
C LEU A 141 5.68 -2.35 -10.67
N HIS A 142 4.37 -2.63 -10.73
CA HIS A 142 3.78 -3.67 -11.57
C HIS A 142 3.15 -3.14 -12.87
N ASP A 143 3.85 -2.22 -13.53
CA ASP A 143 3.52 -1.78 -14.89
C ASP A 143 4.35 -2.55 -15.95
N GLU A 144 4.46 -3.88 -15.79
CA GLU A 144 4.88 -4.74 -16.89
C GLU A 144 3.62 -5.29 -17.59
N HIS A 145 3.12 -4.50 -18.54
CA HIS A 145 2.40 -4.91 -19.74
C HIS A 145 1.49 -6.15 -19.56
N GLU A 146 0.26 -5.95 -19.09
CA GLU A 146 -0.81 -6.83 -19.56
C GLU A 146 -0.84 -6.73 -21.10
N PRO A 147 -0.70 -7.84 -21.85
CA PRO A 147 -0.87 -7.79 -23.29
C PRO A 147 -2.30 -7.33 -23.55
N LYS A 148 -2.43 -6.14 -24.14
CA LYS A 148 -3.71 -5.67 -24.69
C LYS A 148 -4.17 -6.75 -25.66
N ASP A 149 -5.19 -7.49 -25.26
CA ASP A 149 -5.89 -8.44 -26.10
C ASP A 149 -6.48 -7.64 -27.27
N ASP A 150 -5.76 -7.64 -28.39
CA ASP A 150 -6.19 -7.02 -29.64
C ASP A 150 -7.33 -7.86 -30.22
N SER A 151 -8.51 -7.67 -29.61
CA SER A 151 -9.79 -8.19 -30.08
C SER A 151 -10.30 -7.38 -31.29
N SER A 152 -9.38 -6.95 -32.16
CA SER A 152 -9.66 -6.44 -33.51
C SER A 152 -9.42 -7.52 -34.56
N LYS A 153 -10.26 -8.56 -34.55
CA LYS A 153 -10.59 -9.27 -35.79
C LYS A 153 -12.09 -9.20 -36.04
N ARG A 154 -12.41 -8.14 -36.77
CA ARG A 154 -13.67 -7.80 -37.43
C ARG A 154 -14.31 -9.01 -38.11
N TYR A 155 -15.63 -9.04 -38.00
CA TYR A 155 -16.61 -9.54 -38.97
C TYR A 155 -16.05 -9.87 -40.36
N THR A 156 -16.27 -11.09 -40.80
CA THR A 156 -16.59 -11.36 -42.21
C THR A 156 -17.92 -12.11 -42.25
N SER A 157 -18.96 -11.40 -42.69
CA SER A 157 -20.16 -11.99 -43.23
C SER A 157 -19.81 -12.72 -44.53
N PHE A 158 -20.28 -13.95 -44.70
CA PHE A 158 -20.47 -14.53 -46.02
C PHE A 158 -21.88 -15.12 -46.12
N GLN A 159 -22.45 -14.90 -47.31
CA GLN A 159 -23.82 -15.09 -47.74
C GLN A 159 -24.34 -16.52 -47.61
#